data_AF-A0A851R133-F1
#
_entry.id   AF-A0A851R133-F1
#
_cell.length_a   1.000
_cell.length_b   1.000
_cell.length_c   1.000
_cell.angle_alpha   90.00
_cell.angle_beta   90.00
_cell.angle_gamma   90.00
#
_symmetry.space_group_name_H-M   'P 1'
#
loop_
_entity.id
_entity.type
_entity.pdbx_description
1 polymer ?
#
loop_
_entity_poly.entity_id
_entity_poly.type
_entity_poly.pdbx_seq_one_letter_code
_entity_poly.pdbx_strand_id
1 'polypeptide(L)'
;MFSLGSWLPPLPGLAWGWALLDALLQGEIPPRVAWGQPGDSLGDTSDPLLPFPAGLVGACAILVLCSLLKVYLYIQCVNNPERQAEKEAIAARRPLLEPLHVLVLTGVLALVGSRVAALVVLEFSLRAVSSILSLGKGAHSSQLYLLCQYSLGCGVSCGLSFLLEGAPHRSWNLALAAGLAGLLALHARRLARHVCSLYELHSRARYCGVCILLLAAGHGIPRLLRNALALTFAVADLAAVELINRDFLSTGEAVRFWTPLTICYTLLVVYMQEESRQSTGRGLVFRTVLVRMGGLFILLLTVGRWTDILHVFVSLLGELWCLLHSGVLLESCWRQ
;
A
#
# COMPACT_ATOMS: atom_id res chain seq x y z
N MET A 1 -16.61 -13.74 25.05
CA MET A 1 -16.02 -14.21 23.79
C MET A 1 -17.17 -14.26 22.78
N PHE A 2 -17.30 -13.24 21.93
CA PHE A 2 -18.43 -13.11 21.00
C PHE A 2 -17.92 -13.39 19.58
N SER A 3 -18.26 -14.57 19.06
CA SER A 3 -18.01 -14.94 17.66
C SER A 3 -19.07 -14.30 16.78
N LEU A 4 -18.64 -13.46 15.84
CA LEU A 4 -19.51 -12.72 14.90
C LEU A 4 -20.04 -13.60 13.74
N GLY A 5 -19.79 -14.91 13.76
CA GLY A 5 -20.14 -15.84 12.68
C GLY A 5 -21.55 -16.45 12.72
N SER A 6 -22.39 -16.15 13.71
CA SER A 6 -23.64 -16.92 13.92
C SER A 6 -24.87 -16.43 13.15
N TRP A 7 -24.77 -15.40 12.29
CA TRP A 7 -25.95 -14.75 11.71
C TRP A 7 -26.03 -14.71 10.17
N LEU A 8 -25.07 -15.27 9.42
CA LEU A 8 -25.18 -15.37 7.95
C LEU A 8 -24.92 -16.78 7.42
N PRO A 9 -25.64 -17.21 6.36
CA PRO A 9 -25.50 -18.55 5.80
C PRO A 9 -24.11 -18.77 5.18
N PRO A 10 -23.57 -20.00 5.22
CA PRO A 10 -22.22 -20.30 4.77
C PRO A 10 -22.16 -20.27 3.24
N LEU A 11 -21.57 -19.22 2.68
CA LEU A 11 -21.14 -19.16 1.29
C LEU A 11 -19.74 -19.80 1.19
N PRO A 12 -19.57 -20.94 0.50
CA PRO A 12 -18.33 -21.72 0.51
C PRO A 12 -17.11 -20.98 -0.07
N GLY A 13 -17.31 -19.86 -0.78
CA GLY A 13 -16.23 -19.02 -1.32
C GLY A 13 -15.60 -18.01 -0.35
N LEU A 14 -16.15 -17.84 0.86
CA LEU A 14 -15.72 -16.82 1.84
C LEU A 14 -15.20 -17.39 3.16
N ALA A 15 -15.28 -18.71 3.35
CA ALA A 15 -14.87 -19.37 4.60
C ALA A 15 -13.39 -19.16 4.95
N TRP A 16 -12.52 -19.11 3.95
CA TRP A 16 -11.09 -18.87 4.12
C TRP A 16 -10.77 -17.44 4.59
N GLY A 17 -11.56 -16.44 4.14
CA GLY A 17 -11.38 -15.05 4.54
C GLY A 17 -11.73 -14.82 6.01
N TRP A 18 -12.77 -15.49 6.50
CA TRP A 18 -13.16 -15.45 7.92
C TRP A 18 -12.17 -16.20 8.81
N ALA A 19 -11.68 -17.37 8.37
CA ALA A 19 -10.67 -18.13 9.12
C ALA A 19 -9.33 -17.39 9.22
N LEU A 20 -8.91 -16.68 8.16
CA LEU A 20 -7.73 -15.83 8.17
C LEU A 20 -7.92 -14.61 9.09
N LEU A 21 -9.10 -13.99 9.06
CA LEU A 21 -9.46 -12.86 9.93
C LEU A 21 -9.49 -13.28 11.41
N ASP A 22 -10.07 -14.44 11.73
CA ASP A 22 -10.10 -14.99 13.08
C ASP A 22 -8.71 -15.39 13.56
N ALA A 23 -7.86 -15.99 12.71
CA ALA A 23 -6.47 -16.31 13.06
C ALA A 23 -5.63 -15.04 13.34
N LEU A 24 -5.82 -13.98 12.54
CA LEU A 24 -5.20 -12.67 12.75
C LEU A 24 -5.71 -11.96 14.02
N LEU A 25 -7.01 -12.08 14.34
CA LEU A 25 -7.60 -11.53 15.57
C LEU A 25 -7.16 -12.29 16.83
N GLN A 26 -6.82 -13.58 16.69
CA GLN A 26 -6.39 -14.44 17.79
C GLN A 26 -4.86 -14.50 17.96
N GLY A 27 -4.09 -13.93 17.04
CA GLY A 27 -2.63 -13.87 17.13
C GLY A 27 -1.94 -15.21 16.88
N GLU A 28 -2.63 -16.17 16.25
CA GLU A 28 -2.06 -17.48 15.92
C GLU A 28 -1.54 -17.52 14.48
N ILE A 29 -0.40 -18.17 14.28
CA ILE A 29 0.13 -18.49 12.95
C ILE A 29 -0.84 -19.50 12.32
N PRO A 30 -1.43 -19.23 11.14
CA PRO A 30 -2.44 -20.11 10.58
C PRO A 30 -1.85 -21.51 10.33
N PRO A 31 -2.62 -22.59 10.60
CA PRO A 31 -2.16 -23.95 10.33
C PRO A 31 -1.88 -24.09 8.83
N ARG A 32 -0.78 -24.77 8.49
CA ARG A 32 -0.48 -25.18 7.11
C ARG A 32 -1.69 -25.95 6.57
N VAL A 33 -2.52 -25.28 5.78
CA VAL A 33 -3.53 -25.95 4.96
C VAL A 33 -2.73 -26.82 3.99
N ALA A 34 -2.89 -28.13 4.12
CA ALA A 34 -2.30 -29.13 3.26
C ALA A 34 -2.85 -28.95 1.84
N TRP A 35 -2.23 -28.05 1.07
CA TRP A 35 -2.44 -27.98 -0.36
C TRP A 35 -1.82 -29.24 -0.97
N GLY A 36 -2.64 -30.01 -1.68
CA GLY A 36 -2.26 -31.26 -2.31
C GLY A 36 -1.01 -31.14 -3.19
N GLN A 37 -0.30 -32.26 -3.31
CA GLN A 37 0.95 -32.37 -4.05
C GLN A 37 0.85 -31.84 -5.49
N PRO A 38 1.94 -31.25 -6.02
CA PRO A 38 1.99 -30.75 -7.39
C PRO A 38 2.00 -31.92 -8.37
N GLY A 39 0.93 -32.05 -9.15
CA GLY A 39 0.93 -32.85 -10.37
C GLY A 39 1.55 -32.04 -11.50
N ASP A 40 2.63 -32.59 -12.07
CA ASP A 40 3.24 -32.14 -13.31
C ASP A 40 2.22 -32.04 -14.44
N SER A 41 2.03 -30.85 -14.99
CA SER A 41 1.60 -30.69 -16.39
C SER A 41 2.10 -29.37 -16.94
N LEU A 42 3.29 -29.48 -17.53
CA LEU A 42 3.85 -28.65 -18.59
C LEU A 42 2.75 -28.14 -19.55
N GLY A 43 2.69 -26.83 -19.71
CA GLY A 43 1.72 -26.14 -20.57
C GLY A 43 2.06 -24.67 -20.67
N ASP A 44 3.24 -24.41 -21.22
CA ASP A 44 3.66 -23.10 -21.73
C ASP A 44 2.60 -22.56 -22.70
N THR A 45 1.83 -21.58 -22.26
CA THR A 45 1.29 -20.55 -23.14
C THR A 45 1.82 -19.22 -22.64
N SER A 46 2.90 -18.82 -23.28
CA SER A 46 3.41 -17.46 -23.37
C SER A 46 2.29 -16.47 -23.73
N ASP A 47 1.56 -15.97 -22.73
CA ASP A 47 0.70 -14.78 -22.87
C ASP A 47 1.46 -13.55 -22.36
N PRO A 48 2.01 -12.69 -23.23
CA PRO A 48 2.79 -11.50 -22.85
C PRO A 48 1.96 -10.40 -22.16
N LEU A 49 0.67 -10.63 -21.87
CA LEU A 49 -0.23 -9.69 -21.21
C LEU A 49 -0.38 -9.89 -19.69
N LEU A 50 0.26 -10.91 -19.10
CA LEU A 50 -0.02 -11.38 -17.73
C LEU A 50 0.44 -10.50 -16.55
N PRO A 51 1.47 -9.65 -16.60
CA PRO A 51 1.85 -8.81 -15.45
C PRO A 51 1.05 -7.51 -15.33
N PHE A 52 0.42 -7.06 -16.42
CA PHE A 52 -0.37 -5.82 -16.47
C PHE A 52 -1.59 -5.78 -15.54
N PRO A 53 -2.45 -6.82 -15.44
CA PRO A 53 -3.62 -6.75 -14.57
C PRO A 53 -3.25 -6.70 -13.08
N ALA A 54 -2.18 -7.36 -12.65
CA ALA A 54 -1.71 -7.29 -11.26
C ALA A 54 -1.16 -5.88 -10.93
N GLY A 55 -0.31 -5.33 -11.81
CA GLY A 55 0.19 -3.96 -11.67
C GLY A 55 -0.93 -2.91 -11.72
N LEU A 56 -2.00 -3.17 -12.49
CA LEU A 56 -3.18 -2.31 -12.53
C LEU A 56 -3.93 -2.31 -11.19
N VAL A 57 -4.14 -3.49 -10.58
CA VAL A 57 -4.78 -3.58 -9.25
C VAL A 57 -3.97 -2.81 -8.20
N GLY A 58 -2.64 -2.98 -8.19
CA GLY A 58 -1.76 -2.22 -7.30
C GLY A 58 -1.83 -0.70 -7.53
N ALA A 59 -1.79 -0.25 -8.79
CA ALA A 59 -1.92 1.17 -9.13
C ALA A 59 -3.30 1.74 -8.78
N CYS A 60 -4.37 0.96 -8.94
CA CYS A 60 -5.72 1.32 -8.53
C CYS A 60 -5.82 1.48 -7.01
N ALA A 61 -5.20 0.60 -6.22
CA ALA A 61 -5.14 0.74 -4.77
C ALA A 61 -4.47 2.06 -4.33
N ILE A 62 -3.36 2.42 -4.99
CA ILE A 62 -2.66 3.69 -4.75
C ILE A 62 -3.56 4.87 -5.12
N LEU A 63 -4.26 4.82 -6.25
CA LEU A 63 -5.19 5.87 -6.66
C LEU A 63 -6.36 6.04 -5.67
N VAL A 64 -6.92 4.95 -5.14
CA VAL A 64 -7.98 4.99 -4.11
C VAL A 64 -7.46 5.68 -2.85
N LEU A 65 -6.30 5.25 -2.34
CA LEU A 65 -5.65 5.86 -1.18
C LEU A 65 -5.43 7.36 -1.38
N CYS A 66 -4.82 7.75 -2.52
CA CYS A 66 -4.57 9.14 -2.87
C CYS A 66 -5.85 9.97 -2.98
N SER A 67 -6.90 9.42 -3.58
CA SER A 67 -8.19 10.11 -3.76
C SER A 67 -8.90 10.35 -2.43
N LEU A 68 -8.93 9.34 -1.55
CA LEU A 68 -9.52 9.46 -0.21
C LEU A 68 -8.73 10.42 0.69
N LEU A 69 -7.40 10.35 0.63
CA LEU A 69 -6.53 11.26 1.38
C LEU A 69 -6.68 12.71 0.90
N LYS A 70 -6.81 12.92 -0.42
CA LYS A 70 -7.11 14.25 -1.00
C LYS A 70 -8.43 14.80 -0.47
N VAL A 71 -9.48 13.96 -0.40
CA VAL A 71 -10.78 14.35 0.18
C VAL A 71 -10.63 14.74 1.64
N TYR A 72 -9.95 13.92 2.45
CA TYR A 72 -9.72 14.18 3.87
C TYR A 72 -8.98 15.50 4.10
N LEU A 73 -7.85 15.70 3.42
CA LEU A 73 -7.05 16.92 3.55
C LEU A 73 -7.78 18.16 3.02
N TYR A 74 -8.55 18.03 1.93
CA TYR A 74 -9.35 19.13 1.40
C TYR A 74 -10.40 19.60 2.42
N ILE A 75 -11.14 18.68 3.05
CA ILE A 75 -12.11 19.02 4.10
C ILE A 75 -11.40 19.71 5.27
N GLN A 76 -10.23 19.20 5.67
CA GLN A 76 -9.44 19.79 6.75
C GLN A 76 -8.94 21.20 6.41
N CYS A 77 -8.60 21.48 5.14
CA CYS A 77 -8.21 22.82 4.69
C CYS A 77 -9.41 23.78 4.64
N VAL A 78 -10.57 23.33 4.15
CA VAL A 78 -11.78 24.18 4.10
C VAL A 78 -12.24 24.59 5.50
N ASN A 79 -12.06 23.73 6.50
CA ASN A 79 -12.42 24.06 7.89
C ASN A 79 -11.45 25.04 8.56
N ASN A 80 -10.27 25.31 7.98
CA ASN A 80 -9.24 26.17 8.57
C ASN A 80 -8.92 27.37 7.65
N PRO A 81 -9.31 28.61 8.00
CA PRO A 81 -9.18 29.77 7.11
C PRO A 81 -7.72 30.14 6.79
N GLU A 82 -6.77 29.78 7.65
CA GLU A 82 -5.33 30.01 7.44
C GLU A 82 -4.72 29.14 6.32
N ARG A 83 -5.41 28.07 5.90
CA ARG A 83 -4.91 27.09 4.90
C ARG A 83 -5.51 27.25 3.50
N GLN A 84 -6.07 28.42 3.19
CA GLN A 84 -6.75 28.68 1.93
C GLN A 84 -5.82 28.58 0.70
N ALA A 85 -4.54 28.99 0.83
CA ALA A 85 -3.57 28.86 -0.25
C ALA A 85 -3.26 27.39 -0.62
N GLU A 86 -3.30 26.48 0.38
CA GLU A 86 -3.08 25.06 0.18
C GLU A 86 -4.29 24.38 -0.47
N LYS A 87 -5.50 24.83 -0.12
CA LYS A 87 -6.73 24.42 -0.80
C LYS A 87 -6.65 24.69 -2.30
N GLU A 88 -6.21 25.89 -2.69
CA GLU A 88 -6.05 26.26 -4.10
C GLU A 88 -4.99 25.42 -4.80
N ALA A 89 -3.87 25.12 -4.14
CA ALA A 89 -2.83 24.22 -4.67
C ALA A 89 -3.33 22.78 -4.87
N ILE A 90 -4.16 22.26 -3.95
CA ILE A 90 -4.77 20.92 -4.04
C ILE A 90 -5.84 20.87 -5.14
N ALA A 91 -6.61 21.96 -5.31
CA ALA A 91 -7.66 22.08 -6.32
C ALA A 91 -7.11 22.33 -7.74
N ALA A 92 -6.04 23.11 -7.88
CA ALA A 92 -5.38 23.42 -9.15
C ALA A 92 -4.64 22.20 -9.75
N ARG A 93 -4.52 21.11 -9.00
CA ARG A 93 -3.88 19.87 -9.45
C ARG A 93 -4.62 19.28 -10.64
N ARG A 94 -3.93 19.17 -11.78
CA ARG A 94 -4.53 18.83 -13.07
C ARG A 94 -5.14 17.42 -13.07
N PRO A 95 -6.44 17.26 -13.43
CA PRO A 95 -7.10 15.96 -13.50
C PRO A 95 -6.55 15.03 -14.60
N LEU A 96 -5.77 15.58 -15.55
CA LEU A 96 -5.11 14.84 -16.63
C LEU A 96 -3.82 14.14 -16.18
N LEU A 97 -3.18 14.59 -15.08
CA LEU A 97 -1.97 13.96 -14.56
C LEU A 97 -2.29 12.65 -13.80
N GLU A 98 -3.52 12.49 -13.31
CA GLU A 98 -3.98 11.30 -12.59
C GLU A 98 -3.99 10.02 -13.45
N PRO A 99 -4.57 9.98 -14.67
CA PRO A 99 -4.52 8.78 -15.51
C PRO A 99 -3.09 8.45 -15.95
N LEU A 100 -2.26 9.46 -16.22
CA LEU A 100 -0.86 9.27 -16.56
C LEU A 100 -0.07 8.69 -15.38
N HIS A 101 -0.35 9.16 -14.15
CA HIS A 101 0.23 8.60 -12.94
C HIS A 101 -0.13 7.12 -12.78
N VAL A 102 -1.40 6.74 -12.95
CA VAL A 102 -1.83 5.33 -12.90
C VAL A 102 -1.13 4.51 -13.98
N LEU A 103 -1.07 5.00 -15.22
CA LEU A 103 -0.45 4.27 -16.33
C LEU A 103 1.03 3.98 -16.06
N VAL A 104 1.80 5.00 -15.64
CA VAL A 104 3.22 4.85 -15.30
C VAL A 104 3.37 3.86 -14.15
N LEU A 105 2.55 3.97 -13.11
CA LEU A 105 2.64 3.14 -11.91
C LEU A 105 2.25 1.69 -12.18
N THR A 106 1.25 1.45 -13.05
CA THR A 106 0.91 0.12 -13.56
C THR A 106 2.09 -0.51 -14.28
N GLY A 107 2.79 0.24 -15.13
CA GLY A 107 4.01 -0.23 -15.79
C GLY A 107 5.13 -0.56 -14.81
N VAL A 108 5.41 0.33 -13.85
CA VAL A 108 6.43 0.12 -12.82
C VAL A 108 6.11 -1.11 -11.97
N LEU A 109 4.89 -1.23 -11.45
CA LEU A 109 4.48 -2.36 -10.62
C LEU A 109 4.45 -3.69 -11.39
N ALA A 110 4.18 -3.65 -12.69
CA ALA A 110 4.27 -4.84 -13.55
C ALA A 110 5.73 -5.27 -13.84
N LEU A 111 6.67 -4.31 -13.83
CA LEU A 111 8.11 -4.55 -14.06
C LEU A 111 8.86 -4.96 -12.78
N VAL A 112 8.36 -4.58 -11.60
CA VAL A 112 9.00 -4.90 -10.33
C VAL A 112 8.84 -6.39 -10.04
N GLY A 113 9.96 -7.07 -9.81
CA GLY A 113 9.94 -8.48 -9.41
C GLY A 113 9.30 -8.69 -8.04
N SER A 114 8.59 -9.82 -7.89
CA SER A 114 7.89 -10.22 -6.66
C SER A 114 8.79 -10.20 -5.41
N ARG A 115 10.05 -10.64 -5.55
CA ARG A 115 11.05 -10.62 -4.47
C ARG A 115 11.33 -9.20 -3.95
N VAL A 116 11.60 -8.26 -4.86
CA VAL A 116 11.85 -6.86 -4.48
C VAL A 116 10.59 -6.21 -3.93
N ALA A 117 9.42 -6.49 -4.53
CA ALA A 117 8.14 -6.02 -4.01
C ALA A 117 7.89 -6.50 -2.56
N ALA A 118 8.15 -7.78 -2.27
CA ALA A 118 8.04 -8.35 -0.92
C ALA A 118 8.99 -7.68 0.09
N LEU A 119 10.23 -7.39 -0.30
CA LEU A 119 11.19 -6.71 0.58
C LEU A 119 10.80 -5.25 0.85
N VAL A 120 10.29 -4.55 -0.15
CA VAL A 120 9.76 -3.19 0.00
C VAL A 120 8.57 -3.18 0.96
N VAL A 121 7.68 -4.16 0.89
CA VAL A 121 6.54 -4.29 1.80
C VAL A 121 7.02 -4.55 3.22
N LEU A 122 7.86 -5.57 3.41
CA LEU A 122 8.33 -5.97 4.73
C LEU A 122 9.11 -4.84 5.43
N GLU A 123 10.01 -4.17 4.71
CA GLU A 123 10.76 -3.05 5.28
C GLU A 123 9.83 -1.89 5.65
N PHE A 124 8.80 -1.59 4.85
CA PHE A 124 7.82 -0.55 5.20
C PHE A 124 7.02 -0.92 6.45
N SER A 125 6.54 -2.17 6.52
CA SER A 125 5.74 -2.68 7.64
C SER A 125 6.52 -2.62 8.94
N LEU A 126 7.78 -3.09 8.92
CA LEU A 126 8.66 -3.00 10.09
C LEU A 126 8.85 -1.53 10.51
N ARG A 127 9.09 -0.63 9.54
CA ARG A 127 9.29 0.79 9.81
C ARG A 127 8.05 1.45 10.40
N ALA A 128 6.87 1.11 9.88
CA ALA A 128 5.60 1.59 10.39
C ALA A 128 5.37 1.12 11.84
N VAL A 129 5.61 -0.16 12.13
CA VAL A 129 5.50 -0.72 13.48
C VAL A 129 6.49 -0.04 14.43
N SER A 130 7.75 0.13 14.03
CA SER A 130 8.76 0.83 14.82
C SER A 130 8.36 2.28 15.10
N SER A 131 7.88 3.02 14.10
CA SER A 131 7.42 4.40 14.29
C SER A 131 6.21 4.50 15.23
N ILE A 132 5.30 3.52 15.22
CA ILE A 132 4.14 3.47 16.11
C ILE A 132 4.57 3.14 17.55
N LEU A 133 5.54 2.24 17.72
CA LEU A 133 6.05 1.81 19.03
C LEU A 133 6.93 2.89 19.69
N SER A 134 7.77 3.57 18.91
CA SER A 134 8.72 4.58 19.42
C SER A 134 8.05 5.94 19.71
N LEU A 135 6.96 6.27 19.03
CA LEU A 135 6.32 7.57 19.13
C LEU A 135 4.87 7.42 19.62
N GLY A 136 4.71 7.48 20.94
CA GLY A 136 3.39 7.49 21.57
C GLY A 136 2.48 8.59 21.00
N LYS A 137 1.36 8.18 20.41
CA LYS A 137 0.12 8.93 20.15
C LYS A 137 0.25 10.25 19.33
N GLY A 138 -0.05 10.14 18.03
CA GLY A 138 -1.08 11.01 17.44
C GLY A 138 -0.70 11.92 16.27
N ALA A 139 0.57 12.35 16.12
CA ALA A 139 0.89 13.43 15.17
C ALA A 139 1.26 12.95 13.74
N HIS A 140 1.78 11.73 13.55
CA HIS A 140 2.36 11.31 12.25
C HIS A 140 1.47 10.41 11.37
N SER A 141 0.21 10.19 11.74
CA SER A 141 -0.65 9.22 11.03
C SER A 141 -0.90 9.59 9.56
N SER A 142 -1.02 10.88 9.25
CA SER A 142 -1.23 11.39 7.88
C SER A 142 0.01 11.24 7.00
N GLN A 143 1.22 11.41 7.57
CA GLN A 143 2.49 11.23 6.86
C GLN A 143 2.73 9.75 6.49
N LEU A 144 2.37 8.82 7.38
CA LEU A 144 2.46 7.38 7.10
C LEU A 144 1.59 6.96 5.91
N TYR A 145 0.41 7.56 5.74
CA TYR A 145 -0.45 7.31 4.57
C TYR A 145 0.15 7.83 3.26
N LEU A 146 0.98 8.85 3.29
CA LEU A 146 1.68 9.36 2.11
C LEU A 146 2.89 8.50 1.75
N LEU A 147 3.67 8.07 2.74
CA LEU A 147 4.83 7.20 2.52
C LEU A 147 4.43 5.77 2.12
N CYS A 148 3.27 5.27 2.55
CA CYS A 148 2.87 3.90 2.26
C CYS A 148 2.39 3.67 0.82
N GLN A 149 2.22 4.71 -0.01
CA GLN A 149 1.61 4.60 -1.34
C GLN A 149 2.26 3.53 -2.19
N TYR A 150 3.56 3.66 -2.45
CA TYR A 150 4.26 2.71 -3.31
C TYR A 150 4.29 1.30 -2.70
N SER A 151 4.57 1.20 -1.39
CA SER A 151 4.55 -0.07 -0.66
C SER A 151 3.19 -0.76 -0.67
N LEU A 152 2.08 -0.01 -0.61
CA LEU A 152 0.73 -0.52 -0.73
C LEU A 152 0.50 -1.16 -2.11
N GLY A 153 0.97 -0.53 -3.18
CA GLY A 153 0.85 -1.11 -4.53
C GLY A 153 1.62 -2.42 -4.67
N CYS A 154 2.84 -2.47 -4.12
CA CYS A 154 3.63 -3.71 -4.05
C CYS A 154 2.91 -4.78 -3.20
N GLY A 155 2.39 -4.39 -2.03
CA GLY A 155 1.72 -5.31 -1.10
C GLY A 155 0.42 -5.90 -1.65
N VAL A 156 -0.40 -5.08 -2.32
CA VAL A 156 -1.61 -5.56 -3.00
C VAL A 156 -1.25 -6.50 -4.16
N SER A 157 -0.20 -6.20 -4.91
CA SER A 157 0.27 -7.06 -6.01
C SER A 157 0.77 -8.42 -5.48
N CYS A 158 1.58 -8.41 -4.42
CA CYS A 158 2.06 -9.63 -3.74
C CYS A 158 0.89 -10.43 -3.13
N GLY A 159 0.01 -9.78 -2.37
CA GLY A 159 -1.14 -10.42 -1.76
C GLY A 159 -2.08 -11.04 -2.79
N LEU A 160 -2.34 -10.34 -3.90
CA LEU A 160 -3.16 -10.87 -5.00
C LEU A 160 -2.49 -12.08 -5.67
N SER A 161 -1.16 -12.04 -5.85
CA SER A 161 -0.43 -13.18 -6.41
C SER A 161 -0.49 -14.42 -5.53
N PHE A 162 -0.42 -14.24 -4.21
CA PHE A 162 -0.54 -15.30 -3.21
C PHE A 162 -1.97 -15.86 -3.13
N LEU A 163 -2.99 -14.99 -3.10
CA LEU A 163 -4.39 -15.41 -3.02
C LEU A 163 -4.90 -16.15 -4.26
N LEU A 164 -4.30 -15.90 -5.42
CA LEU A 164 -4.69 -16.52 -6.69
C LEU A 164 -3.80 -17.72 -7.05
N GLU A 165 -2.84 -18.06 -6.20
CA GLU A 165 -2.03 -19.25 -6.37
C GLU A 165 -2.91 -20.50 -6.18
N GLY A 166 -2.95 -21.38 -7.19
CA GLY A 166 -3.78 -22.60 -7.16
C GLY A 166 -5.25 -22.44 -7.55
N ALA A 167 -5.71 -21.24 -7.94
CA ALA A 167 -7.10 -21.02 -8.34
C ALA A 167 -7.41 -21.54 -9.77
N PRO A 168 -8.51 -22.28 -9.99
CA PRO A 168 -8.98 -22.59 -11.34
C PRO A 168 -9.41 -21.27 -12.02
N HIS A 169 -8.88 -20.98 -13.21
CA HIS A 169 -9.10 -19.73 -13.97
C HIS A 169 -8.49 -18.44 -13.38
N ARG A 170 -7.20 -18.49 -13.03
CA ARG A 170 -6.40 -17.36 -12.53
C ARG A 170 -6.57 -16.04 -13.33
N SER A 171 -6.58 -16.09 -14.65
CA SER A 171 -6.67 -14.88 -15.50
C SER A 171 -8.02 -14.17 -15.39
N TRP A 172 -9.13 -14.91 -15.30
CA TRP A 172 -10.48 -14.33 -15.12
C TRP A 172 -10.65 -13.72 -13.74
N ASN A 173 -10.13 -14.38 -12.69
CA ASN A 173 -10.13 -13.83 -11.34
C ASN A 173 -9.28 -12.57 -11.24
N LEU A 174 -8.12 -12.53 -11.93
CA LEU A 174 -7.30 -11.32 -12.05
C LEU A 174 -8.03 -10.20 -12.80
N ALA A 175 -8.70 -10.51 -13.90
CA ALA A 175 -9.47 -9.53 -14.67
C ALA A 175 -10.63 -8.96 -13.85
N LEU A 176 -11.34 -9.81 -13.09
CA LEU A 176 -12.40 -9.39 -12.19
C LEU A 176 -11.86 -8.50 -11.06
N ALA A 177 -10.74 -8.89 -10.44
CA ALA A 177 -10.08 -8.08 -9.41
C ALA A 177 -9.64 -6.72 -9.97
N ALA A 178 -9.06 -6.68 -11.17
CA ALA A 178 -8.69 -5.45 -11.87
C ALA A 178 -9.91 -4.57 -12.20
N GLY A 179 -11.02 -5.18 -12.65
CA GLY A 179 -12.28 -4.49 -12.90
C GLY A 179 -12.85 -3.86 -11.64
N LEU A 180 -12.92 -4.61 -10.53
CA LEU A 180 -13.41 -4.10 -9.24
C LEU A 180 -12.51 -3.00 -8.68
N ALA A 181 -11.19 -3.20 -8.72
CA ALA A 181 -10.22 -2.19 -8.29
C ALA A 181 -10.33 -0.90 -9.13
N GLY A 182 -10.50 -1.05 -10.45
CA GLY A 182 -10.73 0.05 -11.38
C GLY A 182 -12.03 0.81 -11.10
N LEU A 183 -13.14 0.11 -10.83
CA LEU A 183 -14.42 0.72 -10.46
C LEU A 183 -14.30 1.49 -9.14
N LEU A 184 -13.66 0.91 -8.13
CA LEU A 184 -13.43 1.56 -6.84
C LEU A 184 -12.57 2.83 -7.02
N ALA A 185 -11.50 2.75 -7.81
CA ALA A 185 -10.66 3.89 -8.13
C ALA A 185 -11.43 4.98 -8.89
N LEU A 186 -12.31 4.61 -9.82
CA LEU A 186 -13.15 5.55 -10.56
C LEU A 186 -14.14 6.26 -9.64
N HIS A 187 -14.77 5.52 -8.71
CA HIS A 187 -15.69 6.08 -7.72
C HIS A 187 -14.97 7.00 -6.75
N ALA A 188 -13.82 6.61 -6.21
CA ALA A 188 -13.00 7.44 -5.35
C ALA A 188 -12.56 8.74 -6.06
N ARG A 189 -12.19 8.65 -7.35
CA ARG A 189 -11.82 9.82 -8.16
C ARG A 189 -13.00 10.73 -8.48
N ARG A 190 -14.18 10.17 -8.76
CA ARG A 190 -15.42 10.96 -8.95
C ARG A 190 -15.79 11.69 -7.65
N LEU A 191 -15.71 11.00 -6.51
CA LEU A 191 -15.92 11.58 -5.20
C LEU A 191 -14.93 12.73 -4.93
N ALA A 192 -13.63 12.51 -5.16
CA ALA A 192 -12.61 13.53 -4.97
C ALA A 192 -12.86 14.78 -5.82
N ARG A 193 -13.22 14.62 -7.10
CA ARG A 193 -13.56 15.73 -7.99
C ARG A 193 -14.82 16.47 -7.54
N HIS A 194 -15.85 15.74 -7.14
CA HIS A 194 -17.09 16.31 -6.63
C HIS A 194 -16.83 17.16 -5.38
N VAL A 195 -16.08 16.63 -4.42
CA VAL A 195 -15.74 17.34 -3.18
C VAL A 195 -14.89 18.58 -3.48
N CYS A 196 -13.83 18.46 -4.30
CA CYS A 196 -12.98 19.61 -4.60
C CYS A 196 -13.72 20.74 -5.33
N SER A 197 -14.73 20.43 -6.15
CA SER A 197 -15.46 21.43 -6.93
C SER A 197 -16.68 22.01 -6.24
N LEU A 198 -17.41 21.22 -5.45
CA LEU A 198 -18.78 21.55 -5.04
C LEU A 198 -19.00 21.53 -3.52
N TYR A 199 -18.01 21.09 -2.74
CA TYR A 199 -18.19 20.91 -1.30
C TYR A 199 -18.59 22.19 -0.57
N GLU A 200 -18.05 23.36 -0.93
CA GLU A 200 -18.39 24.64 -0.27
C GLU A 200 -19.83 25.10 -0.56
N LEU A 201 -20.30 24.89 -1.79
CA LEU A 201 -21.68 25.21 -2.18
C LEU A 201 -22.66 24.24 -1.52
N HIS A 202 -22.34 22.94 -1.56
CA HIS A 202 -23.21 21.87 -1.09
C HIS A 202 -23.25 21.78 0.44
N SER A 203 -22.17 22.14 1.14
CA SER A 203 -22.15 22.16 2.61
C SER A 203 -23.07 23.25 3.18
N ARG A 204 -23.16 24.40 2.51
CA ARG A 204 -24.04 25.50 2.92
C ARG A 204 -25.52 25.21 2.65
N ALA A 205 -25.83 24.58 1.52
CA ALA A 205 -27.21 24.40 1.07
C ALA A 205 -27.79 22.99 1.34
N ARG A 206 -27.00 22.05 1.89
CA ARG A 206 -27.39 20.70 2.33
C ARG A 206 -28.33 19.91 1.41
N TYR A 207 -28.16 20.01 0.09
CA TYR A 207 -28.99 19.27 -0.88
C TYR A 207 -28.32 18.01 -1.46
N CYS A 208 -27.05 17.75 -1.15
CA CYS A 208 -26.32 16.60 -1.68
C CYS A 208 -26.08 15.54 -0.59
N GLY A 209 -26.66 14.35 -0.76
CA GLY A 209 -26.49 13.23 0.18
C GLY A 209 -25.03 12.83 0.42
N VAL A 210 -24.19 12.91 -0.61
CA VAL A 210 -22.74 12.60 -0.50
C VAL A 210 -22.03 13.61 0.40
N CYS A 211 -22.26 14.91 0.21
CA CYS A 211 -21.63 15.95 1.04
C CYS A 211 -22.16 15.93 2.48
N ILE A 212 -23.45 15.63 2.68
CA ILE A 212 -24.06 15.46 4.01
C ILE A 212 -23.46 14.25 4.73
N LEU A 213 -23.31 13.12 4.03
CA LEU A 213 -22.66 11.93 4.57
C LEU A 213 -21.20 12.23 4.93
N LEU A 214 -20.48 12.98 4.10
CA LEU A 214 -19.11 13.41 4.38
C LEU A 214 -19.03 14.36 5.59
N LEU A 215 -20.03 15.22 5.78
CA LEU A 215 -20.11 16.11 6.93
C LEU A 215 -20.37 15.32 8.22
N ALA A 216 -21.27 14.33 8.17
CA ALA A 216 -21.63 13.50 9.31
C ALA A 216 -20.56 12.45 9.66
N ALA A 217 -19.96 11.81 8.64
CA ALA A 217 -19.04 10.69 8.79
C ALA A 217 -17.58 11.01 8.42
N GLY A 218 -17.25 12.27 8.14
CA GLY A 218 -15.91 12.69 7.69
C GLY A 218 -14.79 12.32 8.66
N HIS A 219 -15.07 12.36 9.96
CA HIS A 219 -14.14 11.95 11.02
C HIS A 219 -13.85 10.43 11.02
N GLY A 220 -14.70 9.62 10.37
CA GLY A 220 -14.54 8.18 10.22
C GLY A 220 -13.58 7.77 9.10
N ILE A 221 -13.29 8.66 8.14
CA ILE A 221 -12.42 8.37 6.99
C ILE A 221 -11.02 7.88 7.41
N PRO A 222 -10.26 8.57 8.30
CA PRO A 222 -8.93 8.10 8.70
C PRO A 222 -8.98 6.77 9.47
N ARG A 223 -10.06 6.50 10.22
CA ARG A 223 -10.25 5.23 10.92
C ARG A 223 -10.48 4.09 9.94
N LEU A 224 -11.32 4.30 8.93
CA LEU A 224 -11.56 3.34 7.85
C LEU A 224 -10.26 3.06 7.08
N LEU A 225 -9.53 4.12 6.72
CA LEU A 225 -8.27 4.02 5.98
C LEU A 225 -7.21 3.25 6.77
N ARG A 226 -7.07 3.55 8.06
CA ARG A 226 -6.18 2.80 8.96
C ARG A 226 -6.52 1.31 8.98
N ASN A 227 -7.80 0.96 9.16
CA ASN A 227 -8.21 -0.44 9.26
C ASN A 227 -8.00 -1.18 7.93
N ALA A 228 -8.33 -0.53 6.80
CA ALA A 228 -8.12 -1.08 5.47
C ALA A 228 -6.63 -1.30 5.17
N LEU A 229 -5.77 -0.33 5.50
CA LEU A 229 -4.32 -0.44 5.33
C LEU A 229 -3.75 -1.52 6.26
N ALA A 230 -4.17 -1.58 7.52
CA ALA A 230 -3.72 -2.61 8.45
C ALA A 230 -4.04 -4.02 7.94
N LEU A 231 -5.27 -4.24 7.44
CA LEU A 231 -5.66 -5.51 6.83
C LEU A 231 -4.83 -5.82 5.57
N THR A 232 -4.64 -4.82 4.70
CA THR A 232 -3.91 -5.00 3.45
C THR A 232 -2.44 -5.34 3.71
N PHE A 233 -1.78 -4.63 4.64
CA PHE A 233 -0.40 -4.92 5.02
C PHE A 233 -0.27 -6.25 5.76
N ALA A 234 -1.24 -6.65 6.59
CA ALA A 234 -1.22 -7.97 7.21
C ALA A 234 -1.24 -9.11 6.18
N VAL A 235 -2.12 -9.03 5.17
CA VAL A 235 -2.15 -10.01 4.07
C VAL A 235 -0.89 -9.94 3.22
N ALA A 236 -0.39 -8.74 2.95
CA ALA A 236 0.82 -8.53 2.16
C ALA A 236 2.08 -9.04 2.87
N ASP A 237 2.20 -8.86 4.19
CA ASP A 237 3.32 -9.36 5.00
C ASP A 237 3.33 -10.88 5.02
N LEU A 238 2.16 -11.52 5.19
CA LEU A 238 2.03 -12.98 5.11
C LEU A 238 2.48 -13.50 3.74
N ALA A 239 2.01 -12.85 2.66
CA ALA A 239 2.40 -13.19 1.30
C ALA A 239 3.90 -12.94 1.06
N ALA A 240 4.46 -11.85 1.58
CA ALA A 240 5.87 -11.50 1.45
C ALA A 240 6.77 -12.51 2.15
N VAL A 241 6.42 -12.91 3.39
CA VAL A 241 7.16 -13.92 4.14
C VAL A 241 7.12 -15.27 3.43
N GLU A 242 5.96 -15.70 2.94
CA GLU A 242 5.86 -16.96 2.20
C GLU A 242 6.66 -16.91 0.89
N LEU A 243 6.57 -15.81 0.14
CA LEU A 243 7.31 -15.64 -1.11
C LEU A 243 8.82 -15.67 -0.88
N ILE A 244 9.31 -14.96 0.14
CA ILE A 244 10.72 -14.98 0.56
C ILE A 244 11.13 -16.38 1.03
N ASN A 245 10.30 -17.05 1.83
CA ASN A 245 10.60 -18.36 2.38
C ASN A 245 10.75 -19.45 1.29
N ARG A 246 9.89 -19.44 0.27
CA ARG A 246 10.01 -20.35 -0.88
C ARG A 246 11.25 -20.08 -1.73
N ASP A 247 11.62 -18.82 -1.84
CA ASP A 247 12.70 -18.34 -2.69
C ASP A 247 14.12 -18.53 -2.10
N PHE A 248 14.24 -18.94 -0.84
CA PHE A 248 15.50 -19.13 -0.09
C PHE A 248 15.63 -20.53 0.55
N LEU A 249 15.04 -21.56 -0.06
CA LEU A 249 14.87 -22.93 0.46
C LEU A 249 16.15 -23.75 0.84
N SER A 250 17.30 -23.14 1.10
CA SER A 250 18.35 -23.78 1.90
C SER A 250 18.44 -23.13 3.29
N THR A 251 18.26 -23.93 4.34
CA THR A 251 18.26 -23.50 5.75
C THR A 251 19.56 -22.78 6.17
N GLY A 252 20.65 -22.97 5.42
CA GLY A 252 21.91 -22.24 5.59
C GLY A 252 21.98 -20.86 4.92
N GLU A 253 21.27 -20.65 3.81
CA GLU A 253 21.19 -19.34 3.13
C GLU A 253 20.17 -18.42 3.80
N ALA A 254 19.10 -18.99 4.39
CA ALA A 254 18.13 -18.24 5.17
C ALA A 254 18.80 -17.47 6.33
N VAL A 255 19.63 -18.12 7.16
CA VAL A 255 20.32 -17.41 8.25
C VAL A 255 21.25 -16.31 7.73
N ARG A 256 21.92 -16.55 6.60
CA ARG A 256 22.80 -15.57 5.92
C ARG A 256 22.04 -14.38 5.32
N PHE A 257 20.74 -14.50 5.10
CA PHE A 257 19.88 -13.41 4.66
C PHE A 257 19.26 -12.63 5.84
N TRP A 258 18.72 -13.36 6.82
CA TRP A 258 18.04 -12.76 7.96
C TRP A 258 18.99 -12.01 8.90
N THR A 259 20.25 -12.43 9.05
CA THR A 259 21.22 -11.69 9.87
C THR A 259 21.63 -10.33 9.28
N PRO A 260 22.04 -10.19 8.01
CA PRO A 260 22.25 -8.87 7.41
C PRO A 260 20.99 -8.02 7.33
N LEU A 261 19.82 -8.63 7.07
CA LEU A 261 18.53 -7.93 7.06
C LEU A 261 18.23 -7.31 8.42
N THR A 262 18.33 -8.11 9.49
CA THR A 262 18.10 -7.63 10.86
C THR A 262 19.14 -6.60 11.30
N ILE A 263 20.41 -6.78 10.94
CA ILE A 263 21.48 -5.81 11.25
C ILE A 263 21.30 -4.50 10.48
N CYS A 264 21.06 -4.55 9.16
CA CYS A 264 20.78 -3.34 8.37
C CYS A 264 19.52 -2.64 8.88
N TYR A 265 18.48 -3.41 9.23
CA TYR A 265 17.22 -2.86 9.70
C TYR A 265 17.35 -2.23 11.09
N THR A 266 18.07 -2.86 12.02
CA THR A 266 18.38 -2.28 13.34
C THR A 266 19.19 -1.00 13.21
N LEU A 267 20.21 -0.96 12.34
CA LEU A 267 20.99 0.26 12.06
C LEU A 267 20.13 1.35 11.40
N LEU A 268 19.25 1.00 10.47
CA LEU A 268 18.32 1.93 9.81
C LEU A 268 17.33 2.52 10.82
N VAL A 269 16.78 1.70 11.73
CA VAL A 269 15.87 2.15 12.78
C VAL A 269 16.58 3.09 13.75
N VAL A 270 17.80 2.75 14.18
CA VAL A 270 18.60 3.63 15.06
C VAL A 270 18.93 4.94 14.35
N TYR A 271 19.38 4.88 13.09
CA TYR A 271 19.65 6.07 12.27
C TYR A 271 18.41 6.97 12.12
N MET A 272 17.24 6.36 11.88
CA MET A 272 16.00 7.10 11.66
C MET A 272 15.43 7.68 12.95
N GLN A 273 15.65 7.01 14.09
CA GLN A 273 15.34 7.55 15.41
C GLN A 273 16.24 8.77 15.71
N GLU A 274 17.52 8.71 15.35
CA GLU A 274 18.46 9.81 15.53
C GLU A 274 18.18 10.99 14.59
N GLU A 275 17.81 10.73 13.34
CA GLU A 275 17.46 11.77 12.37
C GLU A 275 16.10 12.43 12.69
N SER A 276 15.14 11.68 13.24
CA SER A 276 13.85 12.22 13.70
C SER A 276 14.00 13.25 14.82
N ARG A 277 15.09 13.19 15.59
CA ARG A 277 15.41 14.17 16.63
C ARG A 277 16.04 15.46 16.10
N GLN A 278 16.58 15.46 14.88
CA GLN A 278 17.51 16.50 14.43
C GLN A 278 16.99 17.39 13.28
N SER A 279 15.92 17.04 12.55
CA SER A 279 15.57 17.83 11.37
C SER A 279 14.09 17.98 11.03
N THR A 280 13.73 19.21 10.64
CA THR A 280 12.39 19.64 10.26
C THR A 280 12.43 20.11 8.80
N GLY A 281 12.06 19.27 7.81
CA GLY A 281 11.84 19.76 6.44
C GLY A 281 11.64 18.71 5.34
N ARG A 282 11.16 19.17 4.17
CA ARG A 282 10.83 18.39 2.95
C ARG A 282 11.97 17.51 2.42
N GLY A 283 13.23 17.87 2.69
CA GLY A 283 14.40 17.06 2.33
C GLY A 283 14.50 15.73 3.09
N LEU A 284 13.89 15.63 4.26
CA LEU A 284 13.89 14.41 5.09
C LEU A 284 13.19 13.24 4.39
N VAL A 285 12.07 13.48 3.71
CA VAL A 285 11.29 12.39 3.09
C VAL A 285 12.04 11.78 1.92
N PHE A 286 12.63 12.61 1.05
CA PHE A 286 13.48 12.11 -0.04
C PHE A 286 14.74 11.42 0.49
N ARG A 287 15.38 11.97 1.53
CA ARG A 287 16.54 11.35 2.18
C ARG A 287 16.19 10.01 2.81
N THR A 288 15.04 9.92 3.46
CA THR A 288 14.51 8.69 4.05
C THR A 288 14.33 7.61 2.99
N VAL A 289 13.70 7.95 1.85
CA VAL A 289 13.48 6.99 0.75
C VAL A 289 14.78 6.54 0.10
N LEU A 290 15.75 7.45 -0.06
CA LEU A 290 17.08 7.11 -0.58
C LEU A 290 17.85 6.21 0.39
N VAL A 291 17.83 6.49 1.69
CA VAL A 291 18.49 5.67 2.71
C VAL A 291 17.85 4.28 2.78
N ARG A 292 16.52 4.22 2.72
CA ARG A 292 15.71 2.99 2.64
C ARG A 292 16.08 2.13 1.43
N MET A 293 15.98 2.70 0.22
CA MET A 293 16.27 1.98 -1.02
C MET A 293 17.76 1.64 -1.13
N GLY A 294 18.64 2.49 -0.57
CA GLY A 294 20.07 2.21 -0.43
C GLY A 294 20.35 1.00 0.48
N GLY A 295 19.63 0.87 1.59
CA GLY A 295 19.69 -0.31 2.46
C GLY A 295 19.25 -1.59 1.75
N LEU A 296 18.12 -1.54 1.02
CA LEU A 296 17.66 -2.66 0.19
C LEU A 296 18.65 -3.00 -0.94
N PHE A 297 19.28 -2.00 -1.54
CA PHE A 297 20.31 -2.17 -2.57
C PHE A 297 21.55 -2.88 -2.01
N ILE A 298 22.08 -2.47 -0.85
CA ILE A 298 23.23 -3.13 -0.21
C ILE A 298 22.87 -4.59 0.17
N LEU A 299 21.66 -4.81 0.65
CA LEU A 299 21.17 -6.13 1.01
C LEU A 299 21.04 -7.06 -0.21
N LEU A 300 20.58 -6.53 -1.34
CA LEU A 300 20.50 -7.28 -2.60
C LEU A 300 21.85 -7.41 -3.30
N LEU A 301 22.82 -6.53 -3.04
CA LEU A 301 24.21 -6.75 -3.46
C LEU A 301 24.88 -7.89 -2.69
N THR A 302 24.51 -8.10 -1.42
CA THR A 302 25.12 -9.15 -0.60
C THR A 302 24.48 -10.52 -0.81
N VAL A 303 23.18 -10.58 -1.16
CA VAL A 303 22.43 -11.85 -1.24
C VAL A 303 21.62 -12.03 -2.53
N GLY A 304 21.44 -10.99 -3.35
CA GLY A 304 20.52 -10.98 -4.49
C GLY A 304 21.16 -11.32 -5.84
N ARG A 305 20.31 -11.55 -6.84
CA ARG A 305 20.73 -11.71 -8.25
C ARG A 305 20.90 -10.33 -8.89
N TRP A 306 21.71 -10.24 -9.95
CA TRP A 306 21.87 -9.00 -10.73
C TRP A 306 20.54 -8.43 -11.27
N THR A 307 19.56 -9.28 -11.52
CA THR A 307 18.20 -8.87 -11.92
C THR A 307 17.45 -8.14 -10.80
N ASP A 308 17.68 -8.52 -9.55
CA ASP A 308 17.04 -7.89 -8.39
C ASP A 308 17.55 -6.47 -8.18
N ILE A 309 18.82 -6.22 -8.51
CA ILE A 309 19.43 -4.89 -8.47
C ILE A 309 18.70 -3.94 -9.43
N LEU A 310 18.41 -4.38 -10.66
CA LEU A 310 17.64 -3.58 -11.61
C LEU A 310 16.22 -3.31 -11.09
N HIS A 311 15.58 -4.31 -10.48
CA HIS A 311 14.25 -4.15 -9.90
C HIS A 311 14.23 -3.16 -8.72
N VAL A 312 15.31 -3.03 -7.95
CA VAL A 312 15.44 -1.99 -6.90
C VAL A 312 15.46 -0.58 -7.51
N PHE A 313 16.17 -0.38 -8.63
CA PHE A 313 16.17 0.92 -9.31
C PHE A 313 14.79 1.26 -9.88
N VAL A 314 14.09 0.29 -10.48
CA VAL A 314 12.71 0.47 -10.94
C VAL A 314 11.79 0.81 -9.76
N SER A 315 12.00 0.15 -8.62
CA SER A 315 11.26 0.38 -7.39
C SER A 315 11.48 1.77 -6.80
N LEU A 316 12.73 2.23 -6.77
CA LEU A 316 13.11 3.59 -6.36
C LEU A 316 12.46 4.64 -7.25
N LEU A 317 12.45 4.44 -8.57
CA LEU A 317 11.79 5.34 -9.51
C LEU A 317 10.27 5.40 -9.26
N GLY A 318 9.64 4.25 -8.96
CA GLY A 318 8.24 4.18 -8.59
C GLY A 318 7.90 4.97 -7.33
N GLU A 319 8.71 4.80 -6.29
CA GLU A 319 8.52 5.51 -5.02
C GLU A 319 8.75 7.02 -5.16
N LEU A 320 9.79 7.42 -5.91
CA LEU A 320 10.06 8.82 -6.21
C LEU A 320 8.93 9.46 -7.03
N TRP A 321 8.36 8.71 -7.98
CA TRP A 321 7.22 9.15 -8.77
C TRP A 321 5.96 9.36 -7.91
N CYS A 322 5.69 8.46 -6.96
CA CYS A 322 4.61 8.63 -5.97
C CYS A 322 4.82 9.87 -5.07
N LEU A 323 6.06 10.11 -4.63
CA LEU A 323 6.39 11.28 -3.81
C LEU A 323 6.31 12.60 -4.58
N LEU A 324 6.82 12.65 -5.81
CA LEU A 324 6.70 13.82 -6.68
C LEU A 324 5.22 14.14 -6.96
N HIS A 325 4.41 13.11 -7.19
CA HIS A 325 2.98 13.27 -7.37
C HIS A 325 2.32 13.82 -6.09
N SER A 326 2.63 13.25 -4.93
CA SER A 326 2.01 13.61 -3.64
C SER A 326 2.64 14.81 -2.92
N GLY A 327 3.70 15.42 -3.46
CA GLY A 327 4.47 16.46 -2.80
C GLY A 327 3.67 17.67 -2.29
N VAL A 328 2.61 18.07 -2.99
CA VAL A 328 1.71 19.16 -2.54
C VAL A 328 0.90 18.75 -1.31
N LEU A 329 0.46 17.50 -1.22
CA LEU A 329 -0.28 16.96 -0.06
C LEU A 329 0.65 16.74 1.14
N LEU A 330 1.91 16.40 0.87
CA LEU A 330 2.96 16.22 1.86
C LEU A 330 3.32 17.54 2.55
N GLU A 331 3.41 18.63 1.79
CA GLU A 331 3.65 19.97 2.33
C GLU A 331 2.54 20.41 3.30
N SER A 332 1.28 20.13 2.95
CA SER A 332 0.13 20.41 3.83
C SER A 332 0.11 19.55 5.11
N CYS A 333 0.60 18.30 5.04
CA CYS A 333 0.75 17.46 6.24
C CYS A 333 1.92 17.91 7.12
N TRP A 334 2.93 18.57 6.56
CA TRP A 334 4.08 19.06 7.32
C TRP A 334 3.73 20.25 8.22
N ARG A 335 2.75 21.06 7.82
CA ARG A 335 2.28 22.24 8.57
C ARG A 335 1.15 21.92 9.58
N GLN A 336 0.93 20.64 9.89
CA GLN A 336 -0.02 20.15 10.90
C GLN A 336 0.68 19.88 12.23
#